data_AF-A0A5E4C2N6-F1
#
_entry.id   AF-A0A5E4C2N6-F1
#
_cell.length_a   1.000
_cell.length_b   1.000
_cell.length_c   1.000
_cell.angle_alpha   90.00
_cell.angle_beta   90.00
_cell.angle_gamma   90.00
#
_symmetry.space_group_name_H-M   'P 1'
#
loop_
_entity.id
_entity.type
_entity.pdbx_description
1 polymer ?
#
loop_
_entity_poly.entity_id
_entity_poly.type
_entity_poly.pdbx_seq_one_letter_code
_entity_poly.pdbx_strand_id
1 'polypeptide(L)'
;MEHLLLEVAATPLRLIAAKNEKSRSELGRFLAKQVWTPQDRQSILSILAQLLLDKDYTVLIGRQLRPLLLDLLERNAEAIKTGGHVNHDLHERLCVCMSRLISSHPDVLP
;
A
#
# COMPACT_ATOMS: atom_id res chain seq x y z
N MET A 1 -5.53 -15.89 0.78
CA MET A 1 -4.27 -15.44 1.40
C MET A 1 -4.38 -14.00 1.90
N GLU A 2 -4.90 -13.07 1.08
CA GLU A 2 -5.10 -11.64 1.43
C GLU A 2 -5.93 -11.40 2.71
N HIS A 3 -6.96 -12.22 2.96
CA HIS A 3 -7.85 -12.07 4.12
C HIS A 3 -7.09 -12.14 5.47
N LEU A 4 -6.17 -13.09 5.63
CA LEU A 4 -5.41 -13.28 6.87
C LEU A 4 -4.41 -12.14 7.08
N LEU A 5 -3.78 -11.68 6.01
CA LEU A 5 -2.78 -10.61 6.07
C LEU A 5 -3.40 -9.25 6.41
N LEU A 6 -4.60 -8.97 5.93
CA LEU A 6 -5.34 -7.76 6.27
C LEU A 6 -5.84 -7.72 7.72
N GLU A 7 -6.20 -8.86 8.30
CA GLU A 7 -6.55 -8.93 9.74
C GLU A 7 -5.33 -8.63 10.62
N VAL A 8 -4.17 -9.19 10.27
CA VAL A 8 -2.90 -8.91 10.95
C VAL A 8 -2.48 -7.44 10.80
N ALA A 9 -2.88 -6.80 9.69
CA ALA A 9 -2.59 -5.39 9.40
C ALA A 9 -3.52 -4.38 10.10
N ALA A 10 -4.52 -4.79 10.89
CA ALA A 10 -5.51 -3.87 11.46
C ALA A 10 -4.90 -2.79 12.38
N THR A 11 -3.91 -3.14 13.22
CA THR A 11 -3.20 -2.18 14.09
C THR A 11 -2.29 -1.24 13.29
N PRO A 12 -1.42 -1.75 12.40
CA PRO A 12 -0.71 -0.93 11.41
C PRO A 12 -1.60 0.05 10.63
N LEU A 13 -2.77 -0.40 10.19
CA LEU A 13 -3.70 0.39 9.39
C LEU A 13 -4.24 1.60 10.17
N ARG A 14 -4.54 1.43 11.46
CA ARG A 14 -4.94 2.55 12.34
C ARG A 14 -3.83 3.58 12.51
N LEU A 15 -2.59 3.13 12.68
CA LEU A 15 -1.44 4.03 12.78
C LEU A 15 -1.24 4.82 11.49
N ILE A 16 -1.34 4.15 10.34
CA ILE A 16 -1.24 4.78 9.02
C ILE A 16 -2.35 5.81 8.82
N ALA A 17 -3.61 5.46 9.13
CA ALA A 17 -4.74 6.37 9.01
C ALA A 17 -4.59 7.61 9.93
N ALA A 18 -4.05 7.44 11.13
CA ALA A 18 -3.78 8.55 12.03
C ALA A 18 -2.69 9.51 11.49
N LYS A 19 -1.66 8.96 10.83
CA LYS A 19 -0.54 9.75 10.28
C LYS A 19 -0.81 10.32 8.90
N ASN A 20 -1.70 9.71 8.12
CA ASN A 20 -2.00 10.14 6.77
C ASN A 20 -3.18 11.12 6.75
N GLU A 21 -2.91 12.42 6.59
CA GLU A 21 -3.96 13.44 6.51
C GLU A 21 -4.76 13.39 5.20
N LYS A 22 -4.13 12.98 4.08
CA LYS A 22 -4.77 12.97 2.75
C LYS A 22 -5.85 11.89 2.61
N SER A 23 -5.61 10.69 3.14
CA SER A 23 -6.54 9.56 3.06
C SER A 23 -7.11 9.14 4.42
N ARG A 24 -6.96 10.00 5.45
CA ARG A 24 -7.49 9.78 6.82
C ARG A 24 -8.97 9.42 6.78
N SER A 25 -9.74 10.16 6.00
CA SER A 25 -11.20 10.02 5.88
C SER A 25 -11.60 8.69 5.22
N GLU A 26 -10.87 8.27 4.19
CA GLU A 26 -11.20 7.10 3.40
C GLU A 26 -10.82 5.80 4.12
N LEU A 27 -9.61 5.73 4.68
CA LEU A 27 -9.20 4.62 5.55
C LEU A 27 -10.02 4.58 6.85
N GLY A 28 -10.35 5.74 7.42
CA GLY A 28 -11.19 5.85 8.61
C GLY A 28 -12.58 5.25 8.41
N ARG A 29 -13.18 5.42 7.22
CA ARG A 29 -14.48 4.81 6.88
C ARG A 29 -14.43 3.28 6.93
N PHE A 30 -13.34 2.67 6.45
CA PHE A 30 -13.18 1.22 6.54
C PHE A 30 -12.90 0.77 7.97
N LEU A 31 -12.07 1.49 8.72
CA LEU A 31 -11.74 1.18 10.12
C LEU A 31 -12.96 1.25 11.07
N ALA A 32 -14.00 2.00 10.70
CA ALA A 32 -15.26 2.05 11.45
C ALA A 32 -16.17 0.82 11.23
N LYS A 33 -15.91 0.01 10.19
CA LYS A 33 -16.70 -1.20 9.91
C LYS A 33 -16.25 -2.35 10.82
N GLN A 34 -17.20 -3.11 11.35
CA GLN A 34 -16.90 -4.33 12.12
C GLN A 34 -16.42 -5.49 11.24
N VAL A 35 -16.90 -5.55 10.00
CA VAL A 35 -16.53 -6.58 9.02
C VAL A 35 -16.25 -5.90 7.69
N TRP A 36 -15.13 -6.27 7.05
CA TRP A 36 -14.81 -5.83 5.70
C TRP A 36 -15.33 -6.82 4.67
N THR A 37 -15.96 -6.30 3.61
CA THR A 37 -16.29 -7.10 2.42
C THR A 37 -15.05 -7.34 1.57
N PRO A 38 -15.05 -8.29 0.61
CA PRO A 38 -13.96 -8.41 -0.36
C PRO A 38 -13.66 -7.10 -1.10
N GLN A 39 -14.69 -6.32 -1.44
CA GLN A 39 -14.56 -5.03 -2.10
C GLN A 39 -13.92 -3.98 -1.19
N ASP A 40 -14.26 -3.98 0.10
CA ASP A 40 -13.61 -3.10 1.09
C ASP A 40 -12.11 -3.41 1.17
N ARG A 41 -11.75 -4.69 1.21
CA ARG A 41 -10.35 -5.14 1.25
C ARG A 41 -9.57 -4.68 0.02
N GLN A 42 -10.13 -4.87 -1.17
CA GLN A 42 -9.50 -4.42 -2.42
C GLN A 42 -9.36 -2.88 -2.48
N SER A 43 -10.34 -2.15 -1.93
CA SER A 43 -10.28 -0.68 -1.84
C SER A 43 -9.17 -0.24 -0.88
N ILE A 44 -9.06 -0.88 0.30
CA ILE A 44 -7.99 -0.62 1.27
C ILE A 44 -6.62 -0.89 0.63
N LEU A 45 -6.43 -2.04 -0.02
CA LEU A 45 -5.16 -2.39 -0.66
C LEU A 45 -4.80 -1.40 -1.78
N SER A 46 -5.78 -0.93 -2.55
CA SER A 46 -5.58 0.11 -3.56
C SER A 46 -5.10 1.43 -2.95
N ILE A 47 -5.73 1.87 -1.84
CA ILE A 47 -5.31 3.10 -1.13
C ILE A 47 -3.90 2.94 -0.56
N LEU A 48 -3.60 1.80 0.05
CA LEU A 48 -2.28 1.51 0.62
C LEU A 48 -1.19 1.44 -0.46
N ALA A 49 -1.49 0.87 -1.62
CA ALA A 49 -0.58 0.83 -2.76
C ALA A 49 -0.24 2.24 -3.26
N GLN A 50 -1.24 3.13 -3.35
CA GLN A 50 -1.01 4.52 -3.74
C GLN A 50 -0.21 5.30 -2.69
N LEU A 51 -0.48 5.06 -1.39
CA LEU A 51 0.28 5.67 -0.29
C LEU A 51 1.72 5.19 -0.22
N LEU A 52 2.00 3.93 -0.58
CA LEU A 52 3.35 3.40 -0.67
C LEU A 52 4.21 4.23 -1.64
N LEU A 53 3.62 4.71 -2.73
CA LEU A 53 4.26 5.59 -3.73
C LEU A 53 4.31 7.07 -3.33
N ASP A 54 3.74 7.46 -2.20
CA ASP A 54 3.90 8.81 -1.66
C ASP A 54 5.19 8.86 -0.82
N LYS A 55 6.08 9.79 -1.17
CA LYS A 55 7.42 9.96 -0.60
C LYS A 55 7.41 10.09 0.93
N ASP A 56 6.33 10.62 1.50
CA ASP A 56 6.22 10.88 2.94
C ASP A 56 5.76 9.62 3.71
N TYR A 57 5.19 8.64 3.00
CA TYR A 57 4.62 7.44 3.59
C TYR A 57 5.34 6.14 3.22
N THR A 58 6.16 6.11 2.16
CA THR A 58 6.88 4.90 1.70
C THR A 58 7.51 4.09 2.83
N VAL A 59 8.33 4.73 3.68
CA VAL A 59 9.06 4.06 4.78
C VAL A 59 8.11 3.58 5.87
N LEU A 60 7.07 4.37 6.19
CA LEU A 60 6.07 4.01 7.18
C LEU A 60 5.28 2.77 6.73
N ILE A 61 4.80 2.79 5.49
CA ILE A 61 4.07 1.66 4.90
C ILE A 61 4.95 0.42 4.86
N GLY A 62 6.18 0.51 4.32
CA GLY A 62 7.11 -0.62 4.24
C GLY A 62 7.37 -1.27 5.60
N ARG A 63 7.58 -0.45 6.65
CA ARG A 63 7.84 -0.96 8.00
C ARG A 63 6.60 -1.57 8.66
N GLN A 64 5.43 -0.93 8.51
CA GLN A 64 4.22 -1.32 9.24
C GLN A 64 3.43 -2.44 8.54
N LEU A 65 3.54 -2.54 7.22
CA LEU A 65 2.81 -3.49 6.39
C LEU A 65 3.74 -4.46 5.68
N ARG A 66 4.85 -4.85 6.32
CA ARG A 66 5.82 -5.79 5.74
C ARG A 66 5.20 -7.06 5.15
N PRO A 67 4.22 -7.72 5.80
CA PRO A 67 3.58 -8.92 5.22
C PRO A 67 2.80 -8.67 3.93
N LEU A 68 2.41 -7.41 3.67
CA LEU A 68 1.67 -7.00 2.47
C LEU A 68 2.56 -6.27 1.46
N LEU A 69 3.84 -6.02 1.78
CA LEU A 69 4.67 -5.11 0.99
C LEU A 69 4.84 -5.58 -0.46
N LEU A 70 5.07 -6.87 -0.67
CA LEU A 70 5.20 -7.43 -2.02
C LEU A 70 3.89 -7.33 -2.80
N ASP A 71 2.75 -7.62 -2.18
CA ASP A 71 1.42 -7.48 -2.79
C ASP A 71 1.15 -6.02 -3.20
N LEU A 72 1.49 -5.05 -2.34
CA LEU A 72 1.34 -3.63 -2.66
C LEU A 72 2.26 -3.16 -3.80
N LEU A 73 3.49 -3.71 -3.90
CA LEU A 73 4.42 -3.41 -4.99
C LEU A 73 3.93 -4.02 -6.32
N GLU A 74 3.47 -5.27 -6.29
CA GLU A 74 2.90 -5.96 -7.45
C GLU A 74 1.67 -5.23 -8.00
N ARG A 75 0.75 -4.82 -7.13
CA ARG A 75 -0.42 -3.99 -7.50
C ARG A 75 -0.03 -2.70 -8.21
N ASN A 76 1.03 -2.03 -7.75
CA ASN A 76 1.54 -0.84 -8.43
C ASN A 76 2.19 -1.18 -9.79
N ALA A 77 2.92 -2.30 -9.88
CA ALA A 77 3.51 -2.77 -11.13
C ALA A 77 2.45 -3.11 -12.20
N GLU A 78 1.32 -3.68 -11.79
CA GLU A 78 0.15 -3.92 -12.64
C GLU A 78 -0.52 -2.59 -13.07
N ALA A 79 -0.69 -1.66 -12.12
CA ALA A 79 -1.29 -0.36 -12.38
C ALA A 79 -0.50 0.46 -13.43
N ILE A 80 0.83 0.33 -13.46
CA ILE A 80 1.69 0.97 -14.47
C ILE A 80 1.34 0.56 -15.89
N LYS A 81 0.90 -0.70 -16.12
CA LYS A 81 0.67 -1.26 -17.45
C LYS A 81 -0.79 -1.19 -17.90
N THR A 82 -1.65 -0.54 -17.12
CA THR A 82 -3.09 -0.50 -17.39
C THR A 82 -3.39 0.27 -18.68
N GLY A 83 -4.15 -0.34 -19.59
CA GLY A 83 -4.61 0.32 -20.83
C GLY A 83 -3.63 0.26 -22.01
N GLY A 84 -2.65 -0.66 -22.00
CA GLY A 84 -1.72 -0.87 -23.13
C GLY A 84 -0.61 0.17 -23.24
N HIS A 85 -0.57 1.15 -22.34
CA HIS A 85 0.48 2.15 -22.22
C HIS A 85 1.12 2.09 -20.84
N VAL A 86 2.39 2.51 -20.76
CA VAL A 86 3.12 2.62 -19.50
C VAL A 86 2.82 3.97 -18.88
N ASN A 87 2.28 4.00 -17.66
CA ASN A 87 2.21 5.22 -16.88
C ASN A 87 3.59 5.58 -16.33
N HIS A 88 4.28 6.50 -16.99
CA HIS A 88 5.65 6.90 -16.65
C HIS A 88 5.77 7.56 -15.27
N ASP A 89 4.77 8.34 -14.83
CA ASP A 89 4.76 8.96 -13.50
C ASP A 89 4.71 7.88 -12.40
N LEU A 90 3.77 6.93 -12.51
CA LEU A 90 3.67 5.83 -11.57
C LEU A 90 4.93 4.95 -11.59
N HIS A 91 5.51 4.73 -12.77
CA HIS A 91 6.76 3.99 -12.91
C HIS A 91 7.91 4.66 -12.16
N GLU A 92 8.11 5.96 -12.37
CA GLU A 92 9.15 6.72 -11.67
C GLU A 92 8.94 6.68 -10.14
N ARG A 93 7.72 6.91 -9.69
CA ARG A 93 7.38 6.85 -8.27
C ARG A 93 7.62 5.47 -7.67
N LEU A 94 7.33 4.39 -8.42
CA LEU A 94 7.63 3.02 -8.01
C LEU A 94 9.13 2.77 -7.91
N CYS A 95 9.92 3.20 -8.89
CA CYS A 95 11.39 3.09 -8.83
C CYS A 95 11.98 3.81 -7.61
N VAL A 96 11.53 5.04 -7.34
CA VAL A 96 11.95 5.81 -6.17
C VAL A 96 11.54 5.11 -4.87
N CYS A 97 10.31 4.59 -4.82
CA CYS A 97 9.81 3.82 -3.69
C CYS A 97 10.69 2.59 -3.41
N MET A 98 10.95 1.75 -4.43
CA MET A 98 11.79 0.55 -4.30
C MET A 98 13.21 0.89 -3.84
N SER A 99 13.81 1.94 -4.40
CA SER A 99 15.15 2.41 -4.00
C SER A 99 15.23 2.83 -2.53
N ARG A 100 14.13 3.35 -1.95
CA ARG A 100 14.07 3.69 -0.52
C ARG A 100 13.85 2.46 0.36
N LEU A 101 13.11 1.48 -0.14
CA LEU A 101 12.79 0.27 0.62
C LEU A 101 13.98 -0.68 0.71
N ILE A 102 14.79 -0.80 -0.35
CA ILE A 102 15.87 -1.80 -0.46
C ILE A 102 16.84 -1.81 0.73
N SER A 103 17.16 -0.64 1.31
CA SER A 103 18.08 -0.54 2.45
C SER A 103 17.52 -1.16 3.73
N SER A 104 16.20 -1.29 3.84
CA SER A 104 15.49 -1.80 5.02
C SER A 104 14.79 -3.14 4.77
N HIS A 105 14.48 -3.43 3.51
CA HIS A 105 13.73 -4.60 3.05
C HIS A 105 14.38 -5.07 1.74
N PRO A 106 15.53 -5.76 1.78
CA PRO A 106 16.24 -6.19 0.57
C PRO A 106 15.44 -7.21 -0.25
N ASP A 107 14.47 -7.88 0.38
CA ASP A 107 13.52 -8.83 -0.22
C ASP A 107 12.57 -8.21 -1.25
N VAL A 108 12.53 -6.89 -1.40
CA VAL A 108 11.76 -6.21 -2.46
C VAL A 108 12.42 -6.29 -3.84
N LEU A 109 13.69 -6.71 -3.90
CA LEU A 109 14.35 -7.04 -5.16
C LEU A 109 14.18 -8.55 -5.45
N PRO A 110 13.82 -8.91 -6.69
CA PRO A 110 13.86 -10.30 -7.16
C PRO A 110 15.29 -10.81 -7.34
#